data_AF-A0A016WV48-F1
#
_entry.id   AF-A0A016WV48-F1
#
_cell.length_a   1.000
_cell.length_b   1.000
_cell.length_c   1.000
_cell.angle_alpha   90.00
_cell.angle_beta   90.00
_cell.angle_gamma   90.00
#
_symmetry.space_group_name_H-M   'P 1'
#
loop_
_entity.id
_entity.type
_entity.pdbx_description
1 polymer ?
#
loop_
_entity_poly.entity_id
_entity_poly.type
_entity_poly.pdbx_seq_one_letter_code
_entity_poly.pdbx_strand_id
1 'polypeptide(L)' 'MECGAKIEDGTICVDGENLKKVECFKYLGSRFASTRDVLPDAYGRANAAWMKWRTTTGILCDKKMPIRLKLKSIGQW' A
#
# COMPACT_ATOMS: atom_id res chain seq x y z
N MET A 1 34.84 -4.48 -14.58
CA MET A 1 34.34 -3.22 -14.03
C MET A 1 33.27 -3.60 -13.01
N GLU A 2 33.70 -3.90 -11.79
CA GLU A 2 32.78 -4.33 -10.73
C GLU A 2 32.28 -3.08 -10.00
N CYS A 3 31.04 -2.70 -10.25
CA CYS A 3 30.37 -1.68 -9.45
C CYS A 3 29.86 -2.35 -8.17
N GLY A 4 30.74 -2.46 -7.17
CA GLY A 4 30.33 -2.78 -5.81
C GLY A 4 29.46 -1.65 -5.30
N ALA A 5 28.21 -1.95 -4.94
CA ALA A 5 27.26 -0.98 -4.42
C ALA A 5 27.71 -0.48 -3.04
N LYS A 6 28.53 0.58 -3.04
CA LYS A 6 28.90 1.35 -1.84
C LYS A 6 27.78 2.37 -1.63
N ILE A 7 26.90 2.10 -0.68
CA ILE A 7 25.84 3.03 -0.30
C ILE A 7 26.50 4.13 0.55
N GLU A 8 27.08 5.10 -0.13
CA GLU A 8 27.60 6.34 0.47
C GLU A 8 26.49 7.40 0.34
N ASP A 9 25.98 7.87 1.48
CA ASP A 9 25.08 9.01 1.65
C ASP A 9 23.75 9.05 0.86
N GLY A 10 23.27 7.89 0.38
CA GLY A 10 21.94 7.79 -0.23
C GLY A 10 21.77 8.62 -1.51
N THR A 11 22.87 8.94 -2.18
CA THR A 11 22.88 9.60 -3.49
C THR A 11 22.78 8.53 -4.58
N ILE A 12 21.78 8.66 -5.46
CA ILE A 12 21.55 7.73 -6.56
C ILE A 12 22.20 8.33 -7.81
N CYS A 13 23.15 7.62 -8.42
CA CYS A 13 23.77 8.04 -9.68
C CYS A 13 23.07 7.35 -10.86
N VAL A 14 22.63 8.13 -11.84
CA VAL A 14 22.01 7.65 -13.09
C VAL A 14 22.75 8.31 -14.25
N ASP A 15 23.32 7.49 -15.15
CA ASP A 15 24.08 7.95 -16.32
C ASP A 15 25.20 8.97 -16.02
N GLY A 16 25.81 8.87 -14.84
CA GLY A 16 26.87 9.79 -14.40
C GLY A 16 26.37 11.08 -13.74
N GLU A 17 25.05 11.26 -13.62
CA GLU A 17 24.43 12.36 -12.90
C GLU A 17 23.96 11.92 -11.50
N ASN A 18 24.28 12.72 -10.49
CA ASN A 18 23.83 12.48 -9.11
C ASN A 18 22.45 13.07 -8.89
N LEU A 19 21.47 12.21 -8.59
CA LEU A 19 20.11 12.64 -8.28
C LEU A 19 20.01 13.25 -6.89
N LYS A 20 19.36 14.42 -6.82
CA LYS A 20 19.06 15.08 -5.55
C LYS A 20 18.06 14.27 -4.74
N LYS A 21 18.40 13.96 -3.49
CA LYS A 21 17.47 13.34 -2.54
C LYS A 21 16.33 14.30 -2.21
N VAL A 22 15.09 13.81 -2.30
CA VAL A 22 13.87 14.55 -1.95
C VAL A 22 13.18 13.88 -0.78
N GLU A 23 12.55 14.67 0.08
CA GLU A 23 11.83 14.18 1.25
C GLU A 23 10.57 13.38 0.87
N CYS A 24 9.94 13.73 -0.25
CA CYS A 24 8.77 13.04 -0.78
C CYS A 24 8.89 12.91 -2.30
N PHE A 25 8.66 11.72 -2.85
CA PHE A 25 8.57 11.49 -4.29
C PHE A 25 7.27 10.77 -4.66
N LYS A 26 6.71 11.05 -5.84
CA LYS A 26 5.53 10.36 -6.37
C LYS A 26 5.98 9.40 -7.45
N TYR A 27 5.61 8.13 -7.31
CA TYR A 27 5.87 7.09 -8.28
C TYR A 27 4.61 6.24 -8.49
N LEU A 28 4.19 6.10 -9.76
CA LEU A 28 3.00 5.34 -10.17
C LEU A 28 1.71 5.68 -9.39
N GLY A 29 1.58 6.94 -8.95
CA GLY A 29 0.42 7.40 -8.19
C GLY A 29 0.50 7.16 -6.69
N SER A 30 1.53 6.45 -6.20
CA SER A 30 1.87 6.36 -4.77
C SER A 30 2.94 7.38 -4.43
N ARG A 31 2.87 7.92 -3.21
CA ARG A 31 3.87 8.86 -2.72
C ARG A 31 4.71 8.14 -1.67
N PHE A 32 6.02 8.38 -1.68
CA PHE A 32 7.04 7.73 -0.85
C PHE A 32 7.83 8.81 -0.11
N ALA A 33 8.08 8.61 1.19
CA ALA A 33 8.79 9.55 2.04
C ALA A 33 10.22 9.07 2.23
N SER A 34 11.14 9.99 2.49
CA SER A 34 12.51 9.64 2.85
C SER A 34 12.59 8.99 4.23
N THR A 35 11.59 9.19 5.09
CA THR A 35 11.41 8.41 6.32
C THR A 35 10.76 7.07 5.97
N ARG A 36 11.08 6.00 6.71
CA ARG A 36 10.49 4.65 6.51
C ARG A 36 9.00 4.57 6.83
N ASP A 37 8.33 5.72 6.98
CA ASP A 37 6.92 5.80 7.27
C ASP A 37 6.13 5.43 6.02
N VAL A 38 5.32 4.37 6.14
CA VAL A 38 4.33 4.00 5.14
C VAL A 38 3.46 5.22 4.90
N LEU A 39 3.50 5.78 3.69
CA LEU A 39 2.88 7.08 3.47
C LEU A 39 1.40 7.08 3.83
N PRO A 40 0.86 8.24 4.27
CA PRO A 40 -0.56 8.37 4.61
C PRO A 40 -1.52 7.89 3.51
N ASP A 41 -1.12 7.93 2.24
CA ASP A 41 -1.92 7.41 1.11
C ASP A 41 -2.05 5.88 1.15
N ALA A 42 -0.95 5.15 1.34
CA ALA A 42 -0.97 3.69 1.45
C ALA A 42 -1.71 3.23 2.71
N TYR A 43 -1.46 3.91 3.84
CA TYR A 43 -2.18 3.66 5.08
C TYR A 43 -3.68 3.98 4.96
N GLY A 44 -4.04 5.09 4.31
CA GLY A 44 -5.42 5.48 4.07
C GLY A 44 -6.18 4.45 3.22
N ARG A 45 -5.56 3.95 2.13
CA ARG A 45 -6.16 2.91 1.28
C ARG A 45 -6.32 1.58 2.02
N ALA A 46 -5.29 1.15 2.76
CA ALA A 46 -5.35 -0.06 3.58
C ALA A 46 -6.46 0.05 4.63
N ASN A 47 -6.57 1.18 5.31
CA ASN A 47 -7.59 1.41 6.32
C ASN A 47 -9.00 1.46 5.69
N ALA A 48 -9.17 2.12 4.55
CA ALA A 48 -10.44 2.12 3.81
C ALA A 48 -10.86 0.71 3.37
N ALA A 49 -9.94 -0.09 2.84
CA ALA A 49 -10.19 -1.48 2.49
C ALA A 49 -10.55 -2.33 3.72
N TRP A 50 -9.83 -2.14 4.83
CA TRP A 50 -10.10 -2.81 6.10
C TRP A 50 -11.48 -2.47 6.68
N MET A 51 -11.86 -1.19 6.66
CA MET A 51 -13.19 -0.74 7.08
C MET A 51 -14.28 -1.40 6.23
N LYS A 52 -14.12 -1.41 4.91
CA LYS A 52 -15.07 -2.07 4.00
C LYS A 52 -15.18 -3.57 4.26
N TRP A 53 -14.06 -4.23 4.51
CA TRP A 53 -14.04 -5.65 4.88
C TRP A 53 -14.80 -5.88 6.20
N ARG A 54 -14.55 -5.11 7.25
CA ARG A 54 -15.27 -5.24 8.54
C ARG A 54 -16.76 -4.99 8.42
N THR A 55 -17.19 -4.01 7.63
CA THR A 55 -18.61 -3.76 7.38
C THR A 55 -19.25 -4.96 6.68
N THR A 56 -18.59 -5.50 5.65
CA THR A 56 -19.11 -6.63 4.86
C THR A 56 -19.16 -7.91 5.70
N THR A 57 -18.12 -8.19 6.49
CA THR A 57 -18.10 -9.36 7.38
C THR A 57 -19.08 -9.23 8.53
N GLY A 58 -19.28 -8.03 9.08
CA GLY A 58 -20.31 -7.77 10.08
C GLY A 58 -21.71 -8.11 9.56
N ILE A 59 -22.05 -7.66 8.34
CA ILE A 59 -23.32 -7.97 7.68
C ILE A 59 -23.44 -9.48 7.43
N LEU A 60 -22.37 -10.14 6.99
CA LEU A 60 -22.37 -11.58 6.71
C LEU A 60 -22.46 -12.43 7.99
N CYS A 61 -21.93 -11.93 9.10
CA CYS A 61 -21.94 -12.58 10.41
C CYS A 61 -23.20 -12.27 11.24
N ASP A 62 -24.06 -11.35 10.79
CA ASP A 62 -25.32 -11.04 11.45
C ASP A 62 -26.21 -12.29 11.49
N LYS A 63 -26.74 -12.63 12.67
CA LYS A 63 -27.64 -13.77 12.87
C LYS A 63 -28.97 -13.60 12.13
N LYS A 64 -29.36 -12.36 11.82
CA LYS A 64 -30.55 -11.99 11.03
C LYS A 64 -30.31 -12.06 9.53
N MET A 65 -29.06 -12.24 9.08
CA MET A 65 -28.73 -12.41 7.66
C MET A 65 -29.32 -13.75 7.16
N PRO A 66 -30.22 -13.74 6.16
CA PRO A 66 -30.76 -14.96 5.60
C PRO A 66 -29.66 -15.86 5.02
N ILE A 67 -29.66 -17.15 5.39
CA ILE A 67 -28.62 -18.14 5.00
C ILE A 67 -28.41 -18.20 3.48
N ARG A 68 -29.49 -18.07 2.70
CA ARG A 68 -29.44 -18.08 1.23
C ARG A 68 -28.64 -16.91 0.66
N LEU A 69 -28.65 -15.75 1.31
CA LEU A 69 -27.84 -14.60 0.92
C LEU A 69 -26.37 -14.82 1.30
N LYS A 70 -26.10 -15.40 2.47
CA LYS A 70 -24.76 -15.73 2.96
C LYS A 70 -24.00 -16.69 2.04
N LEU A 71 -24.67 -17.76 1.59
CA LEU A 71 -24.08 -18.75 0.68
C LEU A 71 -23.78 -18.16 -0.71
N LYS A 72 -24.64 -17.28 -1.22
CA LYS A 72 -24.43 -16.62 -2.52
C LYS A 72 -23.25 -15.64 -2.49
N SER A 73 -23.06 -14.95 -1.36
CA SER A 73 -21.93 -14.04 -1.17
C SER A 73 -20.58 -14.75 -1.06
N ILE A 74 -20.55 -15.99 -0.58
CA ILE A 74 -19.31 -16.79 -0.47
C ILE A 74 -18.84 -17.32 -1.83
N GLY A 75 -19.75 -17.58 -2.77
CA GLY A 75 -19.43 -18.10 -4.10
C GLY A 75 -19.05 -17.05 -5.16
N GLN A 76 -18.88 -15.78 -4.79
CA GLN A 76 -18.49 -14.68 -5.69
C GLN A 76 -17.09 -14.10 -5.38
N TRP A 77 -16.34 -14.73 -4.48
CA TRP A 77 -14.93 -14.39 -4.19
C TRP A 77 -13.98 -15.30 -4.96
#